data_AF-A0A3L6JP72-F1
#
_entry.id   AF-A0A3L6JP72-F1
#
_cell.length_a   1.000
_cell.length_b   1.000
_cell.length_c   1.000
_cell.angle_alpha   90.00
_cell.angle_beta   90.00
_cell.angle_gamma   90.00
#
_symmetry.space_group_name_H-M   'P 1'
#
loop_
_entity.id
_entity.type
_entity.pdbx_description
1 polymer ?
#
loop_
_entity_poly.entity_id
_entity_poly.type
_entity_poly.pdbx_seq_one_letter_code
_entity_poly.pdbx_strand_id
1 'polypeptide(L)'
;MADDNRTNYVYEFTYSSGPGLREIFQCKYVRPDEALARFRKILALTQSPFDFKVVISDESSGEESSLQVKGTVEEMLGKFRVFLETSTGYSFVPTAETVESTSGESDFESLSNYERMQVVIYASFKHGKFSSLDVAEIYETTFNEELPKSTASTYLARMWNDGKGHLERFGNRSGYTYRLRTELDEVQQEMARAESILEAIQVRVKE
;
A
#
# COMPACT_ATOMS: atom_id res chain seq x y z
N MET A 1 10.06 19.63 -28.28
CA MET A 1 11.49 19.84 -27.93
C MET A 1 11.53 19.96 -26.42
N ALA A 2 12.05 19.04 -25.61
CA ALA A 2 12.92 17.90 -25.82
C ALA A 2 12.40 16.67 -25.03
N ASP A 3 12.47 15.51 -25.69
CA ASP A 3 12.20 14.17 -25.15
C ASP A 3 13.47 13.75 -24.38
N ASP A 4 13.69 14.30 -23.18
CA ASP A 4 14.90 14.06 -22.36
C ASP A 4 14.49 13.45 -21.02
N ASN A 5 14.04 12.20 -21.05
CA ASN A 5 13.86 11.42 -19.82
C ASN A 5 14.00 9.90 -20.05
N ARG A 6 14.70 9.51 -21.12
CA ARG A 6 15.05 8.11 -21.38
C ARG A 6 16.37 7.81 -20.68
N THR A 7 16.29 7.13 -19.55
CA THR A 7 17.47 6.52 -18.93
C THR A 7 18.04 5.45 -19.86
N ASN A 8 19.37 5.26 -19.87
CA ASN A 8 20.02 4.21 -20.67
C ASN A 8 20.00 2.84 -19.95
N TYR A 9 19.16 2.69 -18.93
CA TYR A 9 19.08 1.47 -18.13
C TYR A 9 18.06 0.49 -18.72
N VAL A 10 18.49 -0.75 -18.82
CA VAL A 10 17.67 -1.91 -19.17
C VAL A 10 17.58 -2.80 -17.95
N TYR A 11 16.35 -3.03 -17.49
CA TYR A 11 16.05 -3.89 -16.34
C TYR A 11 15.43 -5.19 -16.84
N GLU A 12 16.04 -6.32 -16.51
CA GLU A 12 15.52 -7.65 -16.82
C GLU A 12 15.18 -8.37 -15.52
N PHE A 13 13.91 -8.69 -15.35
CA PHE A 13 13.37 -9.43 -14.22
C PHE A 13 13.07 -10.85 -14.67
N THR A 14 13.89 -11.80 -14.25
CA THR A 14 13.64 -13.23 -14.45
C THR A 14 13.02 -13.82 -13.20
N TYR A 15 11.89 -14.50 -13.33
CA TYR A 15 11.20 -15.17 -12.23
C TYR A 15 10.64 -16.52 -12.66
N SER A 16 10.44 -17.42 -11.70
CA SER A 16 9.80 -18.71 -11.97
C SER A 16 8.32 -18.59 -11.64
N SER A 17 7.41 -18.97 -12.52
CA SER A 17 5.95 -18.90 -12.26
C SER A 17 5.32 -20.27 -12.01
N GLY A 18 6.12 -21.33 -12.11
CA GLY A 18 5.67 -22.70 -11.90
C GLY A 18 6.80 -23.71 -12.10
N PRO A 19 6.56 -25.00 -11.86
CA PRO A 19 7.56 -26.05 -12.00
C PRO A 19 8.07 -26.14 -13.44
N GLY A 20 9.28 -25.61 -13.69
CA GLY A 20 9.93 -25.60 -15.01
C GLY A 20 9.60 -24.40 -15.91
N LEU A 21 8.78 -23.44 -15.45
CA LEU A 21 8.41 -22.25 -16.21
C LEU A 21 9.15 -21.02 -15.68
N ARG A 22 9.99 -20.42 -16.54
CA ARG A 22 10.69 -19.16 -16.27
C ARG A 22 10.08 -18.07 -17.13
N GLU A 23 9.65 -17.00 -16.50
CA GLU A 23 9.21 -15.77 -17.15
C GLU A 23 10.33 -14.74 -17.08
N ILE A 24 10.49 -13.98 -18.17
CA ILE A 24 11.47 -12.92 -18.28
C ILE A 24 10.70 -11.66 -18.67
N PHE A 25 10.77 -10.66 -17.81
CA PHE A 25 10.17 -9.36 -18.04
C PHE A 25 11.26 -8.30 -18.21
N GLN A 26 11.31 -7.65 -19.36
CA GLN A 26 12.34 -6.66 -19.66
C GLN A 26 11.72 -5.26 -19.77
N CYS A 27 12.21 -4.32 -18.96
CA CYS A 27 11.91 -2.90 -19.06
C CYS A 27 13.12 -2.19 -19.65
N LYS A 28 12.92 -1.51 -20.78
CA LYS A 28 13.97 -0.69 -21.41
C LYS A 28 13.64 0.78 -21.22
N TYR A 29 14.66 1.59 -20.98
CA TYR A 29 14.56 3.05 -20.94
C TYR A 29 13.64 3.61 -19.85
N VAL A 30 13.56 2.92 -18.70
CA VAL A 30 12.71 3.31 -17.56
C VAL A 30 13.54 3.88 -16.42
N ARG A 31 12.99 4.84 -15.67
CA ARG A 31 13.67 5.41 -14.50
C ARG A 31 13.78 4.36 -13.38
N PRO A 32 14.76 4.48 -12.45
CA PRO A 32 14.91 3.58 -11.32
C PRO A 32 13.62 3.45 -10.48
N ASP A 33 12.91 4.56 -10.31
CA ASP A 33 11.63 4.60 -9.59
C ASP A 33 10.52 3.81 -10.31
N GLU A 34 10.42 3.98 -11.63
CA GLU A 34 9.45 3.25 -12.45
C GLU A 34 9.79 1.75 -12.55
N ALA A 35 11.08 1.41 -12.58
CA ALA A 35 11.54 0.02 -12.50
C ALA A 35 11.14 -0.63 -11.17
N LEU A 36 11.23 0.10 -10.05
CA LEU A 36 10.78 -0.34 -8.73
C LEU A 36 9.26 -0.57 -8.69
N ALA A 37 8.48 0.37 -9.21
CA ALA A 37 7.02 0.25 -9.29
C ALA A 37 6.58 -0.95 -10.15
N ARG A 38 7.23 -1.18 -11.29
CA ARG A 38 6.96 -2.36 -12.13
C ARG A 38 7.35 -3.65 -11.43
N PHE A 39 8.48 -3.69 -10.73
CA PHE A 39 8.88 -4.84 -9.94
C PHE A 39 7.85 -5.18 -8.85
N ARG A 40 7.31 -4.16 -8.16
CA ARG A 40 6.22 -4.33 -7.18
C ARG A 40 4.97 -4.94 -7.82
N LYS A 41 4.57 -4.49 -9.01
CA LYS A 41 3.42 -5.06 -9.74
C LYS A 41 3.64 -6.52 -10.11
N ILE A 42 4.84 -6.89 -10.57
CA ILE A 42 5.19 -8.29 -10.89
C ILE A 42 5.09 -9.15 -9.63
N LEU A 43 5.66 -8.70 -8.51
CA LEU A 43 5.59 -9.42 -7.24
C LEU A 43 4.14 -9.62 -6.75
N ALA A 44 3.27 -8.61 -6.93
CA ALA A 44 1.86 -8.70 -6.54
C ALA A 44 1.06 -9.69 -7.40
N LEU A 45 1.44 -9.87 -8.68
CA LEU A 45 0.81 -10.83 -9.59
C LEU A 45 1.28 -12.27 -9.36
N THR A 46 2.41 -12.47 -8.68
CA THR A 46 2.95 -13.81 -8.39
C THR A 46 2.49 -14.32 -7.02
N GLN A 47 1.80 -15.46 -6.97
CA GLN A 47 1.52 -16.17 -5.70
C GLN A 47 2.81 -16.87 -5.21
N SER A 48 3.53 -16.22 -4.29
CA SER A 48 4.52 -16.74 -3.30
C SER A 48 5.25 -18.08 -3.54
N PRO A 49 6.53 -18.19 -3.12
CA PRO A 49 7.69 -17.36 -3.44
C PRO A 49 8.59 -18.09 -4.47
N PHE A 50 9.17 -17.34 -5.40
CA PHE A 50 10.12 -17.86 -6.39
C PHE A 50 11.41 -17.05 -6.39
N ASP A 51 12.49 -17.64 -6.89
CA ASP A 51 13.76 -16.97 -7.08
C ASP A 51 13.63 -15.88 -8.15
N PHE A 52 13.88 -14.62 -7.79
CA PHE A 52 13.96 -13.52 -8.74
C PHE A 52 15.42 -13.21 -9.05
N LYS A 53 15.74 -13.09 -10.33
CA LYS A 53 17.01 -12.54 -10.79
C LYS A 53 16.71 -11.22 -11.50
N VAL A 54 17.26 -10.14 -10.98
CA VAL A 54 17.19 -8.82 -11.59
C VAL A 54 18.53 -8.52 -12.24
N VAL A 55 18.53 -8.13 -13.50
CA VAL A 55 19.73 -7.67 -14.22
C VAL A 55 19.49 -6.22 -14.62
N ILE A 56 20.43 -5.35 -14.28
CA ILE A 56 20.47 -3.96 -14.72
C ILE A 56 21.64 -3.86 -15.67
N SER A 57 21.38 -3.50 -16.92
CA SER A 57 22.39 -3.18 -17.91
C SER A 57 22.36 -1.69 -18.20
N ASP A 58 23.50 -1.03 -18.05
CA ASP A 58 23.68 0.35 -18.48
C ASP A 58 24.19 0.36 -19.93
N GLU A 59 23.37 0.86 -20.85
CA GLU A 59 23.70 0.91 -22.29
C GLU A 59 24.82 1.94 -22.59
N SER A 60 25.09 2.88 -21.68
CA SER A 60 26.11 3.94 -21.87
C SER A 60 27.52 3.50 -21.46
N SER A 61 27.64 2.69 -20.40
CA SER A 61 28.89 2.18 -19.84
C SER A 61 29.15 0.74 -20.29
N GLY A 62 28.11 0.01 -20.74
CA GLY A 62 28.17 -1.41 -21.05
C GLY A 62 28.26 -2.30 -19.80
N GLU A 63 28.00 -1.73 -18.62
CA GLU A 63 28.09 -2.42 -17.33
C GLU A 63 26.78 -3.17 -17.04
N GLU A 64 26.89 -4.47 -16.80
CA GLU A 64 25.78 -5.30 -16.34
C GLU A 64 25.97 -5.65 -14.86
N SER A 65 24.97 -5.31 -14.05
CA SER A 65 24.88 -5.68 -12.65
C SER A 65 23.72 -6.66 -12.50
N SER A 66 23.95 -7.81 -11.86
CA SER A 66 22.87 -8.76 -11.56
C SER A 66 22.71 -8.98 -10.06
N LEU A 67 21.46 -9.06 -9.62
CA LEU A 67 21.05 -9.30 -8.25
C LEU A 67 20.06 -10.47 -8.22
N GLN A 68 20.39 -11.51 -7.47
CA GLN A 68 19.43 -12.57 -7.17
C GLN A 68 18.82 -12.33 -5.79
N VAL A 69 17.51 -12.16 -5.74
CA VAL A 69 16.78 -11.93 -4.50
C VAL A 69 15.87 -13.13 -4.20
N LYS A 70 15.91 -13.55 -2.94
CA LYS A 70 15.03 -14.55 -2.34
C LYS A 70 14.53 -14.01 -1.01
N GLY A 71 13.29 -14.32 -0.65
CA GLY A 71 12.68 -13.91 0.61
C GLY A 71 11.22 -13.51 0.44
N THR A 72 10.74 -12.70 1.37
CA THR A 72 9.41 -12.08 1.28
C THR A 72 9.39 -10.91 0.29
N VAL A 73 8.21 -10.48 -0.13
CA VAL A 73 8.03 -9.34 -1.06
C VAL A 73 8.73 -8.08 -0.55
N GLU A 74 8.60 -7.79 0.75
CA GLU A 74 9.22 -6.62 1.38
C GLU A 74 10.76 -6.70 1.37
N GLU A 75 11.33 -7.88 1.67
CA GLU A 75 12.78 -8.09 1.61
C GLU A 75 13.32 -7.98 0.18
N MET A 76 12.57 -8.47 -0.81
CA MET A 76 12.93 -8.35 -2.23
C MET A 76 12.91 -6.90 -2.69
N LEU A 77 11.89 -6.13 -2.31
CA LEU A 77 11.78 -4.70 -2.60
C LEU A 77 12.91 -3.90 -1.94
N GLY A 78 13.21 -4.18 -0.67
CA GLY A 78 14.31 -3.53 0.05
C GLY A 78 15.66 -3.79 -0.61
N LYS A 79 15.95 -5.05 -0.98
CA LYS A 79 17.19 -5.41 -1.67
C LYS A 79 17.29 -4.78 -3.05
N PHE A 80 16.19 -4.75 -3.81
CA PHE A 80 16.17 -4.14 -5.13
C PHE A 80 16.36 -2.62 -5.07
N ARG A 81 15.76 -1.94 -4.09
CA ARG A 81 15.99 -0.51 -3.84
C ARG A 81 17.47 -0.22 -3.59
N VAL A 82 18.09 -0.89 -2.63
CA VAL A 82 19.51 -0.69 -2.30
C VAL A 82 20.41 -0.96 -3.50
N PHE A 83 20.06 -1.97 -4.31
CA PHE A 83 20.77 -2.29 -5.54
C PHE A 83 20.64 -1.20 -6.59
N LEU A 84 19.46 -0.61 -6.78
CA LEU A 84 19.27 0.54 -7.65
C LEU A 84 20.10 1.74 -7.18
N GLU A 85 20.17 2.02 -5.88
CA GLU A 85 21.01 3.11 -5.33
C GLU A 85 22.48 2.90 -5.65
N THR A 86 22.94 1.66 -5.50
CA THR A 86 24.34 1.29 -5.70
C THR A 86 24.72 1.30 -7.18
N SER A 87 23.86 0.76 -8.05
CA SER A 87 24.15 0.59 -9.48
C SER A 87 23.91 1.84 -10.30
N THR A 88 22.93 2.68 -9.93
CA THR A 88 22.57 3.86 -10.72
C THR A 88 22.99 5.18 -10.08
N GLY A 89 23.51 5.14 -8.84
CA GLY A 89 23.80 6.33 -8.04
C GLY A 89 22.56 7.14 -7.65
N TYR A 90 21.36 6.63 -7.95
CA TYR A 90 20.09 7.28 -7.64
C TYR A 90 19.81 7.14 -6.14
N SER A 91 19.94 8.22 -5.38
CA SER A 91 19.62 8.18 -3.95
C SER A 91 18.11 8.20 -3.76
N PHE A 92 17.54 7.09 -3.28
CA PHE A 92 16.16 7.13 -2.80
C PHE A 92 16.20 7.69 -1.39
N VAL A 93 15.62 8.87 -1.18
CA VAL A 93 15.56 9.48 0.16
C VAL A 93 15.00 8.44 1.16
N PRO A 94 15.71 8.10 2.25
CA PRO A 94 15.20 7.18 3.24
C PRO A 94 14.16 7.91 4.08
N THR A 95 12.96 8.10 3.53
CA THR A 95 11.82 8.45 4.35
C THR A 95 11.35 7.16 4.99
N ALA A 96 11.63 7.02 6.28
CA ALA A 96 10.78 6.22 7.14
C ALA A 96 9.35 6.72 6.88
N GLU A 97 8.54 5.90 6.23
CA GLU A 97 7.16 6.18 5.85
C GLU A 97 6.98 7.29 4.80
N THR A 98 7.25 6.98 3.52
CA THR A 98 6.48 7.63 2.44
C THR A 98 6.26 6.66 1.30
N VAL A 99 5.10 6.01 1.36
CA VAL A 99 4.39 5.46 0.21
C VAL A 99 4.03 6.62 -0.72
N GLU A 100 4.90 6.95 -1.68
CA GLU A 100 4.48 7.67 -2.87
C GLU A 100 3.53 6.76 -3.66
N SER A 101 2.26 7.17 -3.71
CA SER A 101 1.28 6.63 -4.63
C SER A 101 0.90 7.75 -5.58
N THR A 102 1.54 7.79 -6.75
CA THR A 102 0.94 8.44 -7.93
C THR A 102 0.28 7.36 -8.77
N SER A 103 -1.03 7.52 -8.97
CA SER A 103 -1.92 6.71 -9.84
C SER A 103 -2.19 5.29 -9.28
N GLY A 104 -3.16 5.09 -8.39
CA GLY A 104 -4.56 5.49 -8.53
C GLY A 104 -5.38 4.45 -9.26
N GLU A 105 -5.26 3.15 -8.93
CA GLU A 105 -6.17 2.12 -9.45
C GLU A 105 -6.24 0.79 -8.68
N SER A 106 -5.43 0.51 -7.64
CA SER A 106 -5.51 -0.81 -6.95
C SER A 106 -5.12 -0.84 -5.46
N ASP A 107 -5.06 0.29 -4.76
CA ASP A 107 -4.67 0.27 -3.33
C ASP A 107 -5.78 -0.25 -2.41
N PHE A 108 -7.06 -0.06 -2.76
CA PHE A 108 -8.17 -0.47 -1.88
C PHE A 108 -8.39 -2.00 -1.81
N GLU A 109 -8.16 -2.73 -2.91
CA GLU A 109 -8.30 -4.19 -2.94
C GLU A 109 -7.22 -4.88 -2.10
N SER A 110 -6.07 -4.22 -1.93
CA SER A 110 -4.95 -4.72 -1.11
C SER A 110 -5.07 -4.37 0.37
N LEU A 111 -5.99 -3.47 0.76
CA LEU A 111 -6.19 -3.11 2.17
C LEU A 111 -6.77 -4.28 2.95
N SER A 112 -6.21 -4.54 4.11
CA SER A 112 -6.75 -5.50 5.07
C SER A 112 -8.12 -5.04 5.60
N ASN A 113 -8.95 -5.97 6.08
CA ASN A 113 -10.24 -5.65 6.70
C ASN A 113 -10.13 -4.63 7.84
N TYR A 114 -9.01 -4.63 8.56
CA TYR A 114 -8.70 -3.61 9.57
C TYR A 114 -8.51 -2.22 8.95
N GLU A 115 -7.70 -2.11 7.89
CA GLU A 115 -7.40 -0.85 7.20
C GLU A 115 -8.63 -0.27 6.50
N ARG A 116 -9.41 -1.14 5.82
CA ARG A 116 -10.70 -0.76 5.22
C ARG A 116 -11.65 -0.18 6.26
N MET A 117 -11.72 -0.78 7.45
CA MET A 117 -12.53 -0.27 8.55
C MET A 117 -12.00 1.06 9.09
N GLN A 118 -10.68 1.22 9.21
CA GLN A 118 -10.08 2.50 9.62
C GLN A 118 -10.47 3.61 8.64
N VAL A 119 -10.37 3.37 7.34
CA VAL A 119 -10.77 4.33 6.29
C VAL A 119 -12.24 4.73 6.46
N VAL A 120 -13.14 3.76 6.62
CA VAL A 120 -14.57 4.04 6.87
C VAL A 120 -14.76 4.89 8.12
N ILE A 121 -14.05 4.57 9.20
CA ILE A 121 -14.17 5.31 10.45
C ILE A 121 -13.73 6.76 10.29
N TYR A 122 -12.53 6.97 9.74
CA TYR A 122 -11.95 8.30 9.56
C TYR A 122 -12.74 9.16 8.58
N ALA A 123 -13.22 8.60 7.48
CA ALA A 123 -13.96 9.34 6.46
C ALA A 123 -15.42 9.64 6.88
N SER A 124 -16.09 8.67 7.52
CA SER A 124 -17.55 8.75 7.75
C SER A 124 -17.91 9.38 9.10
N PHE A 125 -17.07 9.22 10.13
CA PHE A 125 -17.41 9.64 11.49
C PHE A 125 -16.64 10.88 11.96
N LYS A 126 -16.47 11.85 11.06
CA LYS A 126 -15.74 13.11 11.32
C LYS A 126 -16.25 13.86 12.54
N HIS A 127 -17.57 13.83 12.75
CA HIS A 127 -18.23 14.54 13.85
C HIS A 127 -19.25 13.62 14.50
N GLY A 128 -19.09 13.37 15.80
CA GLY A 128 -20.07 12.66 16.60
C GLY A 128 -19.53 11.39 17.24
N LYS A 129 -20.44 10.69 17.92
CA LYS A 129 -20.18 9.40 18.56
C LYS A 129 -20.79 8.30 17.70
N PHE A 130 -20.11 7.17 17.61
CA PHE A 130 -20.54 6.02 16.83
C PHE A 130 -20.33 4.72 17.60
N SER A 131 -21.16 3.72 17.32
CA SER A 131 -21.04 2.40 17.93
C SER A 131 -20.42 1.40 16.95
N SER A 132 -20.10 0.21 17.45
CA SER A 132 -19.66 -0.89 16.58
C SER A 132 -20.73 -1.35 15.59
N LEU A 133 -22.01 -1.01 15.82
CA LEU A 133 -23.10 -1.28 14.88
C LEU A 133 -23.02 -0.32 13.69
N ASP A 134 -22.93 0.98 13.96
CA ASP A 134 -22.87 2.02 12.93
C ASP A 134 -21.68 1.80 11.98
N VAL A 135 -20.53 1.40 12.52
CA VAL A 135 -19.33 1.10 11.72
C VAL A 135 -19.54 -0.10 10.80
N ALA A 136 -20.19 -1.16 11.29
CA ALA A 136 -20.46 -2.35 10.50
C ALA A 136 -21.39 -2.03 9.33
N GLU A 137 -22.47 -1.28 9.56
CA GLU A 137 -23.43 -0.89 8.52
C GLU A 137 -22.79 -0.06 7.40
N ILE A 138 -21.94 0.92 7.76
CA ILE A 138 -21.25 1.74 6.76
C ILE A 138 -20.18 0.91 6.03
N TYR A 139 -19.48 0.03 6.72
CA TYR A 139 -18.50 -0.87 6.09
C TYR A 139 -19.16 -1.78 5.05
N GLU A 140 -20.28 -2.41 5.42
CA GLU A 140 -21.09 -3.26 4.54
C GLU A 140 -21.59 -2.46 3.33
N THR A 141 -22.04 -1.24 3.54
CA THR A 141 -22.51 -0.37 2.45
C THR A 141 -21.36 0.07 1.52
N THR A 142 -20.16 0.28 2.06
CA THR A 142 -19.01 0.83 1.30
C THR A 142 -18.27 -0.26 0.52
N PHE A 143 -18.07 -1.42 1.13
CA PHE A 143 -17.27 -2.52 0.56
C PHE A 143 -18.10 -3.70 0.09
N ASN A 144 -19.43 -3.68 0.31
CA ASN A 144 -20.33 -4.78 0.01
C ASN A 144 -19.87 -6.12 0.65
N GLU A 145 -19.23 -6.03 1.83
CA GLU A 145 -18.66 -7.14 2.58
C GLU A 145 -19.19 -7.12 4.02
N GLU A 146 -19.67 -8.27 4.51
CA GLU A 146 -20.22 -8.40 5.86
C GLU A 146 -19.13 -8.29 6.94
N LEU A 147 -19.24 -7.30 7.83
CA LEU A 147 -18.32 -7.14 8.96
C LEU A 147 -19.03 -7.50 10.27
N PRO A 148 -18.68 -8.64 10.91
CA PRO A 148 -19.30 -9.02 12.17
C PRO A 148 -19.09 -7.96 13.25
N LYS A 149 -20.15 -7.64 14.00
CA LYS A 149 -20.10 -6.68 15.12
C LYS A 149 -18.97 -6.97 16.12
N SER A 150 -18.66 -8.24 16.36
CA SER A 150 -17.55 -8.67 17.24
C SER A 150 -16.18 -8.28 16.67
N THR A 151 -16.02 -8.34 15.35
CA THR A 151 -14.82 -7.90 14.64
C THR A 151 -14.68 -6.39 14.71
N ALA A 152 -15.76 -5.65 14.38
CA ALA A 152 -15.79 -4.18 14.50
C ALA A 152 -15.45 -3.73 15.93
N SER A 153 -16.02 -4.40 16.95
CA SER A 153 -15.73 -4.10 18.37
C SER A 153 -14.27 -4.36 18.74
N THR A 154 -13.67 -5.43 18.21
CA THR A 154 -12.26 -5.77 18.43
C THR A 154 -11.34 -4.73 17.80
N TYR A 155 -11.64 -4.32 16.56
CA TYR A 155 -10.84 -3.32 15.86
C TYR A 155 -10.98 -1.93 16.45
N LEU A 156 -12.18 -1.53 16.90
CA LEU A 156 -12.38 -0.28 17.65
C LEU A 156 -11.61 -0.27 18.96
N ALA A 157 -11.56 -1.40 19.67
CA ALA A 157 -10.73 -1.52 20.87
C ALA A 157 -9.23 -1.38 20.56
N ARG A 158 -8.76 -1.90 19.42
CA ARG A 158 -7.38 -1.70 18.95
C ARG A 158 -7.09 -0.25 18.59
N MET A 159 -7.97 0.42 17.85
CA MET A 159 -7.82 1.84 17.49
C MET A 159 -7.91 2.77 18.70
N TRP A 160 -8.68 2.39 19.72
CA TRP A 160 -8.72 3.11 21.00
C TRP A 160 -7.41 2.96 21.78
N ASN A 161 -6.72 1.81 21.64
CA ASN A 161 -5.41 1.53 22.24
C ASN A 161 -5.30 1.97 23.71
N ASP A 162 -6.21 1.48 24.56
CA ASP A 162 -6.30 1.82 25.99
C ASP A 162 -6.43 3.33 26.28
N GLY A 163 -7.02 4.09 25.37
CA GLY A 163 -7.22 5.54 25.50
C GLY A 163 -6.04 6.38 25.07
N LYS A 164 -5.00 5.77 24.47
CA LYS A 164 -3.86 6.44 23.85
C LYS A 164 -3.93 6.48 22.32
N GLY A 165 -4.91 5.81 21.73
CA GLY A 165 -5.11 5.78 20.29
C GLY A 165 -5.90 6.98 19.76
N HIS A 166 -6.36 6.82 18.52
CA HIS A 166 -7.04 7.86 17.74
C HIS A 166 -8.53 8.00 18.08
N LEU A 167 -9.03 7.13 18.96
CA LEU A 167 -10.41 7.12 19.42
C LEU A 167 -10.49 7.44 20.92
N GLU A 168 -11.60 8.04 21.32
CA GLU A 168 -12.09 8.08 22.69
C GLU A 168 -13.25 7.10 22.83
N ARG A 169 -13.33 6.43 23.98
CA ARG A 169 -14.40 5.47 24.29
C ARG A 169 -15.30 6.00 25.39
N PHE A 170 -16.60 5.93 25.18
CA PHE A 170 -17.67 6.33 26.08
C PHE A 170 -18.65 5.16 26.32
N GLY A 171 -19.34 5.17 27.46
CA GLY A 171 -20.39 4.19 27.78
C GLY A 171 -19.96 3.01 28.64
N ASN A 172 -20.89 2.07 28.82
CA ASN A 172 -20.75 0.89 29.69
C ASN A 172 -20.60 -0.41 28.87
N ARG A 173 -20.30 -1.53 29.56
CA ARG A 173 -20.06 -2.86 28.95
C ARG A 173 -21.12 -3.33 27.93
N SER A 174 -22.36 -2.84 28.02
CA SER A 174 -23.45 -3.20 27.11
C SER A 174 -23.55 -2.32 25.84
N GLY A 175 -22.78 -1.24 25.74
CA GLY A 175 -22.89 -0.30 24.62
C GLY A 175 -21.78 0.75 24.63
N TYR A 176 -20.59 0.34 24.22
CA TYR A 176 -19.49 1.29 23.99
C TYR A 176 -19.76 2.11 22.73
N THR A 177 -19.61 3.42 22.88
CA THR A 177 -19.58 4.40 21.79
C THR A 177 -18.19 4.99 21.70
N TYR A 178 -17.77 5.32 20.49
CA TYR A 178 -16.45 5.83 20.17
C TYR A 178 -16.57 7.20 19.50
N ARG A 179 -15.54 8.02 19.64
CA ARG A 179 -15.41 9.30 18.93
C ARG A 179 -13.99 9.46 18.44
N LEU A 180 -13.80 10.01 17.25
CA LEU A 180 -12.48 10.37 16.74
C LEU A 180 -11.90 11.55 17.52
N ARG A 181 -10.62 11.46 17.88
CA ARG A 181 -9.85 12.56 18.46
C ARG A 181 -9.40 13.51 17.37
N THR A 182 -10.33 14.28 16.83
CA THR A 182 -10.05 15.28 15.81
C THR A 182 -9.10 16.39 16.30
N GLU A 183 -8.84 16.46 17.60
CA GLU A 183 -7.83 17.33 18.22
C GLU A 183 -6.37 16.91 17.95
N LEU A 184 -6.13 15.68 17.48
CA LEU A 184 -4.79 15.19 17.13
C LEU A 184 -4.50 15.44 15.64
N ASP A 185 -3.33 16.00 15.34
CA ASP A 185 -2.90 16.30 13.95
C ASP A 185 -2.79 15.01 13.12
N GLU A 186 -2.29 13.93 13.71
CA GLU A 186 -2.21 12.60 13.09
C GLU A 186 -3.59 12.07 12.67
N VAL A 187 -4.63 12.35 13.47
CA VAL A 187 -6.00 11.95 13.15
C VAL A 187 -6.56 12.79 12.00
N GLN A 188 -6.24 14.09 11.95
CA GLN A 188 -6.65 14.95 10.83
C GLN A 188 -6.00 14.51 9.51
N GLN A 189 -4.71 14.14 9.54
CA GLN A 189 -4.00 13.63 8.36
C GLN A 189 -4.61 12.31 7.87
N GLU A 190 -4.90 11.39 8.77
CA GLU A 190 -5.54 10.11 8.43
C GLU A 190 -6.99 10.29 7.95
N MET A 191 -7.71 11.29 8.45
CA MET A 191 -9.03 11.68 7.92
C MET A 191 -8.95 12.17 6.49
N ALA A 192 -8.06 13.11 6.18
CA ALA A 192 -7.88 13.60 4.82
C ALA A 192 -7.48 12.47 3.84
N ARG A 193 -6.62 11.56 4.30
CA ARG A 193 -6.23 10.36 3.53
C ARG A 193 -7.42 9.43 3.29
N ALA A 194 -8.19 9.13 4.34
CA ALA A 194 -9.34 8.24 4.26
C ALA A 194 -10.45 8.79 3.36
N GLU A 195 -10.68 10.10 3.39
CA GLU A 195 -11.63 10.77 2.49
C GLU A 195 -11.23 10.58 1.03
N SER A 196 -9.96 10.85 0.69
CA SER A 196 -9.45 10.64 -0.67
C SER A 196 -9.64 9.20 -1.15
N ILE A 197 -9.40 8.21 -0.27
CA ILE A 197 -9.60 6.78 -0.58
C ILE A 197 -11.09 6.47 -0.78
N LEU A 198 -11.96 6.95 0.10
CA LEU A 198 -13.40 6.65 0.04
C LEU A 198 -14.08 7.35 -1.15
N GLU A 199 -13.64 8.56 -1.50
CA GLU A 199 -14.05 9.26 -2.73
C GLU A 199 -13.63 8.46 -3.98
N ALA A 200 -12.39 7.96 -4.03
CA ALA A 200 -11.93 7.13 -5.13
C ALA A 200 -12.75 5.83 -5.28
N ILE A 201 -13.24 5.25 -4.17
CA ILE A 201 -14.12 4.07 -4.18
C ILE A 201 -15.53 4.45 -4.68
N GLN A 202 -16.13 5.53 -4.17
CA GLN A 202 -17.50 5.92 -4.52
C GLN A 202 -17.65 6.41 -5.97
N VAL A 203 -16.62 6.99 -6.56
CA VAL A 203 -16.63 7.40 -7.99
C VAL A 203 -16.85 6.19 -8.91
N ARG A 204 -16.36 5.00 -8.52
CA ARG A 204 -16.45 3.77 -9.34
C ARG A 204 -17.79 3.05 -9.28
N VAL A 205 -18.66 3.38 -8.32
CA VAL A 205 -19.99 2.76 -8.15
C VAL A 205 -21.08 3.50 -8.96
N LYS A 206 -20.76 4.66 -9.52
CA LYS A 206 -21.72 5.50 -10.29
C LYS A 206 -21.63 5.38 -11.81
N GLU A 207 -20.77 4.52 -12.34
CA GLU A 207 -20.69 4.21 -13.79
C GLU A 207 -21.37 2.89 -14.15
#